data_AF-A0AAD5S679-F1
#
_entry.id   AF-A0AAD5S679-F1
#
_cell.length_a   1.000
_cell.length_b   1.000
_cell.length_c   1.000
_cell.angle_alpha   90.00
_cell.angle_beta   90.00
_cell.angle_gamma   90.00
#
_symmetry.space_group_name_H-M   'P 1'
#
loop_
_entity.id
_entity.type
_entity.pdbx_description
1 polymer ?
#
loop_
_entity_poly.entity_id
_entity_poly.type
_entity_poly.pdbx_seq_one_letter_code
_entity_poly.pdbx_strand_id
1 'polypeptide(L)'
;MPANVLYARKPAALYTSVDPQIYSTAAGGYIPYDAPRNIHRSPTFVPPVFLSNDDVGRARKLGANVSADEKLREAMLKEKEQLHRQSLERTKDWGTTILGQRRRRLAAREEKLRKTEEEQQKIDAEWAKIRAAERQAAVDRARMMQFMEQSPVRELHAGALIANVLEERDKQIAYKRELKKQLAAEPEQEENFKLVSKERDQQDLRAARQAWVDRRKIAASQREQAAARDEAGRQQRKFDDDYQTFKNSQAVSELRAEAEMQDQKRQNEAKQLQEFIEEQRIWKEEHNKLKEEQTERERLENEKYRAMKVIIGKKRKEVEQGRINTRRNLGQLVAHTTEGTDLEKQRRLDEHIEFGIRQHAEDVARREAAEQAKKMKAETELEKYKVEHARKTIERKKKEHEEDLLTRQHLEDQATQFFQQIEAERQKAERMQDDLKRTHREQIAQNTQTRLQTRIQTNQTECDLLGSQNDLKTRLEAYAKELIKEWESTGRDTKPIIRALRKINTGGGGVVPDGTNPVDTFERLGFTVRWFGNGDGVV
;
A
#
# COMPACT_ATOMS: atom_id res chain seq x y z
N MET A 1 7.01 8.72 -13.03
CA MET A 1 7.09 7.25 -13.27
C MET A 1 6.32 6.58 -12.14
N PRO A 2 5.36 5.67 -12.38
CA PRO A 2 5.27 4.78 -13.53
C PRO A 2 4.00 4.91 -14.41
N ALA A 3 4.23 4.64 -15.70
CA ALA A 3 3.37 3.97 -16.69
C ALA A 3 1.87 4.31 -16.77
N ASN A 4 1.54 5.30 -17.60
CA ASN A 4 0.25 5.40 -18.28
C ASN A 4 0.14 4.30 -19.34
N VAL A 5 -0.65 3.26 -19.07
CA VAL A 5 -1.05 2.27 -20.06
C VAL A 5 -2.44 2.66 -20.59
N LEU A 6 -2.44 3.33 -21.74
CA LEU A 6 -3.65 3.65 -22.50
C LEU A 6 -4.13 2.38 -23.23
N TYR A 7 -5.13 1.70 -22.68
CA TYR A 7 -5.88 0.69 -23.41
C TYR A 7 -6.90 1.37 -24.33
N ALA A 8 -6.64 1.30 -25.63
CA ALA A 8 -7.56 1.67 -26.68
C ALA A 8 -8.81 0.76 -26.65
N ARG A 9 -9.97 1.33 -26.33
CA ARG A 9 -11.28 0.69 -26.54
C ARG A 9 -11.59 0.66 -28.04
N LYS A 10 -11.61 -0.55 -28.61
CA LYS A 10 -12.24 -0.81 -29.92
C LYS A 10 -13.76 -0.63 -29.82
N PRO A 11 -14.44 -0.02 -30.81
CA PRO A 11 -15.89 0.04 -30.83
C PRO A 11 -16.49 -1.32 -31.19
N ALA A 12 -17.55 -1.69 -30.47
CA ALA A 12 -18.38 -2.85 -30.73
C ALA A 12 -19.09 -2.69 -32.09
N ALA A 13 -18.82 -3.61 -33.00
CA ALA A 13 -19.57 -3.74 -34.24
C ALA A 13 -20.99 -4.26 -33.93
N LEU A 14 -21.97 -3.47 -34.37
CA LEU A 14 -23.38 -3.82 -34.40
C LEU A 14 -23.58 -5.01 -35.35
N TYR A 15 -24.03 -6.14 -34.82
CA TYR A 15 -24.56 -7.25 -35.61
C TYR A 15 -26.06 -6.97 -35.82
N THR A 16 -26.40 -6.38 -36.97
CA THR A 16 -27.79 -6.24 -37.43
C THR A 16 -28.00 -7.11 -38.65
N SER A 17 -29.05 -7.94 -38.57
CA SER A 17 -29.90 -8.36 -39.69
C SER A 17 -29.24 -9.19 -40.81
N VAL A 18 -29.31 -10.51 -40.67
CA VAL A 18 -29.23 -11.43 -41.82
C VAL A 18 -30.67 -11.73 -42.27
N ASP A 19 -30.98 -11.33 -43.49
CA ASP A 19 -32.22 -11.66 -44.20
C ASP A 19 -32.41 -13.18 -44.33
N PRO A 20 -33.59 -13.73 -44.01
CA PRO A 20 -33.92 -15.10 -44.40
C PRO A 20 -34.37 -15.11 -45.86
N GLN A 21 -33.56 -15.74 -46.71
CA GLN A 21 -33.92 -16.06 -48.09
C GLN A 21 -35.24 -16.86 -48.14
N ILE A 22 -36.18 -16.32 -48.90
CA ILE A 22 -37.46 -16.94 -49.27
C ILE A 22 -37.16 -18.08 -50.24
N TYR A 23 -37.19 -19.33 -49.77
CA TYR A 23 -37.38 -20.50 -50.64
C TYR A 23 -38.87 -20.80 -50.72
N SER A 24 -39.48 -20.29 -51.79
CA SER A 24 -40.74 -20.79 -52.34
C SER A 24 -40.54 -22.24 -52.77
N THR A 25 -41.05 -23.19 -51.99
CA THR A 25 -41.18 -24.60 -52.40
C THR A 25 -42.66 -24.89 -52.63
N ALA A 26 -42.95 -25.22 -53.88
CA ALA A 26 -44.26 -25.57 -54.38
C ALA A 26 -44.82 -26.83 -53.68
N ALA A 27 -46.15 -26.82 -53.53
CA ALA A 27 -47.05 -27.91 -53.15
C ALA A 27 -46.47 -29.34 -53.32
N GLY A 28 -46.05 -29.95 -52.21
CA GLY A 28 -45.78 -31.38 -52.08
C GLY A 28 -46.82 -32.01 -51.16
N GLY A 29 -47.84 -32.65 -51.74
CA GLY A 29 -48.84 -33.42 -51.02
C GLY A 29 -48.21 -34.56 -50.21
N TYR A 30 -48.61 -34.68 -48.95
CA TYR A 30 -48.23 -35.75 -48.04
C TYR A 30 -48.75 -37.11 -48.55
N ILE A 31 -47.84 -38.04 -48.84
CA ILE A 31 -48.16 -39.44 -49.17
C ILE A 31 -47.90 -40.29 -47.92
N PRO A 32 -48.91 -40.91 -47.30
CA PRO A 32 -48.69 -41.84 -46.20
C PRO A 32 -48.00 -43.12 -46.69
N TYR A 33 -47.09 -43.65 -45.87
CA TYR A 33 -46.11 -44.70 -46.22
C TYR A 33 -46.67 -46.13 -46.44
N ASP A 34 -47.98 -46.35 -46.46
CA ASP A 34 -48.58 -47.70 -46.51
C ASP A 34 -49.70 -47.87 -47.56
N ALA A 35 -49.45 -47.45 -48.81
CA ALA A 35 -50.32 -47.81 -49.93
C ALA A 35 -49.64 -48.84 -50.85
N PRO A 36 -50.14 -50.09 -50.95
CA PRO A 36 -49.54 -51.10 -51.82
C PRO A 36 -49.69 -50.68 -53.29
N ARG A 37 -48.56 -50.41 -53.95
CA ARG A 37 -48.53 -50.16 -55.40
C ARG A 37 -48.85 -51.47 -56.12
N ASN A 38 -50.06 -51.58 -56.63
CA ASN A 38 -50.46 -52.64 -57.57
C ASN A 38 -49.80 -52.36 -58.93
N ILE A 39 -48.65 -52.98 -59.19
CA ILE A 39 -47.78 -52.71 -60.36
C ILE A 39 -48.19 -53.53 -61.62
N HIS A 40 -49.26 -54.34 -61.57
CA HIS A 40 -49.63 -55.26 -62.67
C HIS A 40 -50.93 -54.92 -63.41
N ARG A 41 -51.11 -53.66 -63.82
CA ARG A 41 -52.09 -53.33 -64.87
C ARG A 41 -51.43 -52.53 -65.97
N SER A 42 -50.86 -53.23 -66.95
CA SER A 42 -50.61 -52.65 -68.27
C SER A 42 -51.95 -52.17 -68.83
N PRO A 43 -52.07 -50.94 -69.35
CA PRO A 43 -53.30 -50.51 -70.00
C PRO A 43 -53.51 -51.38 -71.24
N THR A 44 -54.46 -52.30 -71.16
CA THR A 44 -55.03 -52.96 -72.33
C THR A 44 -55.57 -51.85 -73.23
N PHE A 45 -54.99 -51.72 -74.43
CA PHE A 45 -55.52 -50.85 -75.47
C PHE A 45 -56.90 -51.36 -75.86
N VAL A 46 -57.93 -50.80 -75.22
CA VAL A 46 -59.32 -51.04 -75.59
C VAL A 46 -59.61 -50.12 -76.78
N PRO A 47 -59.87 -50.65 -78.00
CA PRO A 47 -60.25 -49.80 -79.11
C PRO A 47 -61.55 -49.07 -78.77
N PRO A 48 -61.72 -47.81 -79.20
CA PRO A 48 -62.89 -47.01 -78.86
C PRO A 48 -64.17 -47.72 -79.34
N VAL A 49 -64.93 -48.23 -78.36
CA VAL A 49 -66.29 -48.72 -78.55
C VAL A 49 -67.19 -47.49 -78.56
N PHE A 50 -67.80 -47.20 -79.71
CA PHE A 50 -68.84 -46.16 -79.78
C PHE A 50 -70.06 -46.66 -78.99
N LEU A 51 -70.19 -46.16 -77.75
CA LEU A 51 -71.32 -46.42 -76.88
C LEU A 51 -72.57 -45.68 -77.41
N SER A 52 -73.69 -46.38 -77.41
CA SER A 52 -75.00 -45.83 -77.74
C SER A 52 -75.39 -44.75 -76.72
N ASN A 53 -76.11 -43.72 -77.16
CA ASN A 53 -76.65 -42.66 -76.30
C ASN A 53 -77.48 -43.21 -75.13
N ASP A 54 -78.05 -44.41 -75.26
CA ASP A 54 -78.83 -45.06 -74.21
C ASP A 54 -77.97 -45.54 -73.02
N ASP A 55 -76.73 -45.95 -73.28
CA ASP A 55 -75.79 -46.39 -72.23
C ASP A 55 -75.27 -45.20 -71.42
N VAL A 56 -75.10 -44.04 -72.07
CA VAL A 56 -74.79 -42.76 -71.42
C VAL A 56 -75.91 -42.35 -70.45
N GLY A 57 -77.17 -42.62 -70.82
CA GLY A 57 -78.33 -42.35 -69.96
C GLY A 57 -78.36 -43.19 -68.69
N ARG A 58 -77.96 -44.47 -68.76
CA ARG A 58 -77.87 -45.36 -67.59
C ARG A 58 -76.75 -44.96 -66.63
N ALA A 59 -75.58 -44.61 -67.14
CA ALA A 59 -74.44 -44.17 -66.31
C ALA A 59 -74.76 -42.91 -65.48
N ARG A 60 -75.51 -41.96 -66.05
CA ARG A 60 -75.95 -40.75 -65.34
C ARG A 60 -76.85 -41.05 -64.14
N LYS A 61 -77.71 -42.06 -64.21
CA LYS A 61 -78.62 -42.42 -63.11
C LYS A 61 -77.89 -43.05 -61.92
N LEU A 62 -76.79 -43.77 -62.15
CA LEU A 62 -75.97 -44.35 -61.07
C LEU A 62 -75.10 -43.32 -60.34
N GLY A 63 -74.66 -42.25 -61.03
CA GLY A 63 -73.88 -41.16 -60.41
C GLY A 63 -74.66 -40.31 -59.40
N ALA A 64 -75.99 -40.32 -59.43
CA ALA A 64 -76.81 -39.51 -58.53
C ALA A 64 -76.75 -39.97 -57.05
N ASN A 65 -76.42 -41.23 -56.78
CA ASN A 65 -76.34 -41.78 -55.42
C ASN A 65 -74.97 -41.59 -54.74
N VAL A 66 -73.94 -41.14 -55.47
CA VAL A 66 -72.58 -40.90 -54.93
C VAL A 66 -72.53 -39.64 -54.04
N SER A 67 -73.45 -38.70 -54.25
CA SER A 67 -73.48 -37.40 -53.56
C SER A 67 -73.78 -37.49 -52.05
N ALA A 68 -74.44 -38.55 -51.58
CA ALA A 68 -74.73 -38.72 -50.15
C ALA A 68 -73.52 -39.25 -49.36
N ASP A 69 -72.77 -40.19 -49.94
CA ASP A 69 -71.58 -40.78 -49.33
C ASP A 69 -70.40 -39.80 -49.25
N GLU A 70 -70.27 -38.90 -50.22
CA GLU A 70 -69.25 -37.84 -50.22
C GLU A 70 -69.46 -36.86 -49.06
N LYS A 71 -70.71 -36.45 -48.80
CA LYS A 71 -71.05 -35.54 -47.69
C LYS A 71 -70.75 -36.16 -46.33
N LEU A 72 -71.00 -37.46 -46.16
CA LEU A 72 -70.68 -38.18 -44.93
C LEU A 72 -69.16 -38.25 -44.70
N ARG A 73 -68.38 -38.48 -45.75
CA ARG A 73 -66.91 -38.47 -45.67
C ARG A 73 -66.36 -37.11 -45.29
N GLU A 74 -66.87 -36.03 -45.87
CA GLU A 74 -66.48 -34.67 -45.51
C GLU A 74 -66.81 -34.35 -44.05
N ALA A 75 -67.98 -34.76 -43.56
CA ALA A 75 -68.37 -34.59 -42.16
C ALA A 75 -67.41 -35.32 -41.21
N MET A 76 -67.08 -36.59 -41.51
CA MET A 76 -66.15 -37.40 -40.73
C MET A 76 -64.71 -36.85 -40.75
N LEU A 77 -64.26 -36.29 -41.88
CA LEU A 77 -62.95 -35.63 -41.97
C LEU A 77 -62.90 -34.36 -41.11
N LYS A 78 -63.94 -33.53 -41.18
CA LYS A 78 -64.05 -32.32 -40.34
C LYS A 78 -64.09 -32.67 -38.85
N GLU A 79 -64.84 -33.68 -38.46
CA GLU A 79 -64.89 -34.16 -37.07
C GLU A 79 -63.51 -34.68 -36.62
N LYS A 80 -62.83 -35.47 -37.46
CA LYS A 80 -61.48 -35.96 -37.17
C LYS A 80 -60.46 -34.83 -37.02
N GLU A 81 -60.52 -33.81 -37.88
CA GLU A 81 -59.67 -32.63 -37.76
C GLU A 81 -59.97 -31.85 -36.49
N GLN A 82 -61.24 -31.68 -36.12
CA GLN A 82 -61.64 -31.02 -34.89
C GLN A 82 -61.14 -31.77 -33.66
N LEU A 83 -61.33 -33.10 -33.61
CA LEU A 83 -60.82 -33.94 -32.53
C LEU A 83 -59.30 -33.93 -32.47
N HIS A 84 -58.62 -33.91 -33.61
CA HIS A 84 -57.16 -33.78 -33.66
C HIS A 84 -56.68 -32.44 -33.10
N ARG A 85 -57.34 -31.33 -33.45
CA ARG A 85 -57.06 -30.00 -32.87
C ARG A 85 -57.28 -30.00 -31.36
N GLN A 86 -58.41 -30.53 -30.89
CA GLN A 86 -58.70 -30.65 -29.45
C GLN A 86 -57.66 -31.52 -28.73
N SER A 87 -57.19 -32.59 -29.36
CA SER A 87 -56.13 -33.44 -28.81
C SER A 87 -54.80 -32.69 -28.72
N LEU A 88 -54.41 -31.94 -29.76
CA LEU A 88 -53.18 -31.14 -29.76
C LEU A 88 -53.22 -30.04 -28.69
N GLU A 89 -54.37 -29.37 -28.53
CA GLU A 89 -54.57 -28.37 -27.48
C GLU A 89 -54.42 -28.98 -26.09
N ARG A 90 -55.03 -30.14 -25.84
CA ARG A 90 -54.86 -30.85 -24.56
C ARG A 90 -53.42 -31.29 -24.31
N THR A 91 -52.74 -31.84 -25.33
CA THR A 91 -51.35 -32.33 -25.21
C THR A 91 -50.32 -31.20 -25.07
N LYS A 92 -50.63 -29.98 -25.52
CA LYS A 92 -49.75 -28.80 -25.39
C LYS A 92 -49.39 -28.49 -23.94
N ASP A 93 -50.32 -28.76 -23.03
CA ASP A 93 -50.17 -28.46 -21.60
C ASP A 93 -49.68 -29.67 -20.78
N TRP A 94 -49.48 -30.82 -21.44
CA TRP A 94 -48.96 -32.02 -20.79
C TRP A 94 -47.45 -31.89 -20.55
N GLY A 95 -47.09 -31.66 -19.28
CA GLY A 95 -45.71 -31.49 -18.87
C GLY A 95 -44.83 -32.74 -18.91
N THR A 96 -45.41 -33.92 -19.15
CA THR A 96 -44.69 -35.19 -19.29
C THR A 96 -44.18 -35.43 -20.72
N THR A 97 -44.67 -34.69 -21.71
CA THR A 97 -44.17 -34.74 -23.09
C THR A 97 -42.75 -34.18 -23.20
N ILE A 98 -41.98 -34.60 -24.21
CA ILE A 98 -40.61 -34.10 -24.43
C ILE A 98 -40.59 -32.57 -24.56
N LEU A 99 -41.59 -32.00 -25.25
CA LEU A 99 -41.73 -30.55 -25.39
C LEU A 99 -42.06 -29.88 -24.05
N GLY A 100 -42.97 -30.45 -23.25
CA GLY A 100 -43.31 -29.99 -21.92
C GLY A 100 -42.12 -30.02 -20.95
N GLN A 101 -41.35 -31.11 -20.96
CA GLN A 101 -40.12 -31.24 -20.16
C GLN A 101 -39.06 -30.22 -20.56
N ARG A 102 -38.87 -29.97 -21.87
CA ARG A 102 -37.94 -28.95 -22.37
C ARG A 102 -38.36 -27.55 -21.94
N ARG A 103 -39.65 -27.22 -22.04
CA ARG A 103 -40.21 -25.93 -21.55
C ARG A 103 -39.97 -25.76 -20.06
N ARG A 104 -40.25 -26.78 -19.24
CA ARG A 104 -39.97 -26.76 -17.79
C ARG A 104 -38.48 -26.55 -17.48
N ARG A 105 -37.59 -27.23 -18.22
CA ARG A 105 -36.14 -27.06 -18.05
C ARG A 105 -35.66 -25.66 -18.42
N LEU A 106 -36.20 -25.07 -19.48
CA LEU A 106 -35.90 -23.69 -19.88
C LEU A 106 -36.42 -22.70 -18.84
N ALA A 107 -37.68 -22.83 -18.40
CA ALA A 107 -38.24 -21.99 -17.36
C ALA A 107 -37.46 -22.10 -16.04
N ALA A 108 -37.06 -23.30 -15.62
CA ALA A 108 -36.24 -23.50 -14.43
C ALA A 108 -34.82 -22.90 -14.58
N ARG A 109 -34.25 -22.88 -15.80
CA ARG A 109 -32.97 -22.23 -16.07
C ARG A 109 -33.10 -20.72 -16.03
N GLU A 110 -34.14 -20.15 -16.64
CA GLU A 110 -34.46 -18.73 -16.59
C GLU A 110 -34.68 -18.27 -15.15
N GLU A 111 -35.45 -19.04 -14.36
CA GLU A 111 -35.67 -18.73 -12.94
C GLU A 111 -34.38 -18.76 -12.14
N LYS A 112 -33.49 -19.74 -12.40
CA LYS A 112 -32.15 -19.78 -11.77
C LYS A 112 -31.31 -18.57 -12.17
N LEU A 113 -31.26 -18.22 -13.45
CA LEU A 113 -30.51 -17.07 -13.93
C LEU A 113 -31.02 -15.77 -13.31
N ARG A 114 -32.33 -15.59 -13.27
CA ARG A 114 -32.96 -14.42 -12.63
C ARG A 114 -32.59 -14.32 -11.16
N LYS A 115 -32.66 -15.43 -10.41
CA LYS A 115 -32.24 -15.47 -8.99
C LYS A 115 -30.76 -15.14 -8.83
N THR A 116 -29.89 -15.66 -9.69
CA THR A 116 -28.45 -15.35 -9.62
C THR A 116 -28.15 -13.89 -9.95
N GLU A 117 -28.86 -13.29 -10.90
CA GLU A 117 -28.70 -11.86 -11.21
C GLU A 117 -29.22 -10.98 -10.07
N GLU A 118 -30.36 -11.33 -9.47
CA GLU A 118 -30.89 -10.65 -8.28
C GLU A 118 -29.90 -10.74 -7.10
N GLU A 119 -29.24 -11.88 -6.90
CA GLU A 119 -28.21 -12.06 -5.87
C GLU A 119 -26.95 -11.24 -6.17
N GLN A 120 -26.47 -11.23 -7.41
CA GLN A 120 -25.33 -10.41 -7.82
C GLN A 120 -25.60 -8.91 -7.63
N GLN A 121 -26.80 -8.44 -7.99
CA GLN A 121 -27.19 -7.05 -7.78
C GLN A 121 -27.23 -6.66 -6.30
N LYS A 122 -27.66 -7.57 -5.42
CA LYS A 122 -27.61 -7.34 -3.96
C LYS A 122 -26.17 -7.21 -3.47
N ILE A 123 -25.29 -8.10 -3.92
CA ILE A 123 -23.86 -8.07 -3.59
C ILE A 123 -23.23 -6.76 -4.07
N ASP A 124 -23.50 -6.33 -5.30
CA ASP A 124 -22.98 -5.08 -5.84
C ASP A 124 -23.48 -3.86 -5.07
N ALA A 125 -24.75 -3.86 -4.65
CA ALA A 125 -25.31 -2.80 -3.82
C ALA A 125 -24.67 -2.76 -2.43
N GLU A 126 -24.39 -3.91 -1.82
CA GLU A 126 -23.67 -3.99 -0.53
C GLU A 126 -22.23 -3.49 -0.66
N TRP A 127 -21.50 -3.93 -1.68
CA TRP A 127 -20.14 -3.45 -1.96
C TRP A 127 -20.10 -1.96 -2.28
N ALA A 128 -21.12 -1.42 -2.94
CA ALA A 128 -21.23 0.02 -3.18
C ALA A 128 -21.41 0.78 -1.86
N LYS A 129 -22.23 0.28 -0.93
CA LYS A 129 -22.40 0.88 0.40
C LYS A 129 -21.11 0.83 1.22
N ILE A 130 -20.41 -0.30 1.24
CA ILE A 130 -19.14 -0.45 1.97
C ILE A 130 -18.10 0.52 1.40
N ARG A 131 -17.93 0.55 0.07
CA ARG A 131 -16.98 1.48 -0.58
C ARG A 131 -17.32 2.94 -0.33
N ALA A 132 -18.61 3.30 -0.34
CA ALA A 132 -19.05 4.65 -0.01
C ALA A 132 -18.73 4.99 1.46
N ALA A 133 -18.95 4.06 2.39
CA ALA A 133 -18.61 4.23 3.80
C ALA A 133 -17.10 4.36 4.03
N GLU A 134 -16.28 3.52 3.38
CA GLU A 134 -14.82 3.61 3.43
C GLU A 134 -14.30 4.93 2.88
N ARG A 135 -14.85 5.36 1.73
CA ARG A 135 -14.53 6.67 1.14
C ARG A 135 -14.90 7.80 2.10
N GLN A 136 -16.08 7.75 2.70
CA GLN A 136 -16.53 8.75 3.66
C GLN A 136 -15.61 8.78 4.88
N ALA A 137 -15.26 7.62 5.45
CA ALA A 137 -14.33 7.52 6.56
C ALA A 137 -12.91 8.02 6.20
N ALA A 138 -12.44 7.79 4.97
CA ALA A 138 -11.18 8.34 4.50
C ALA A 138 -11.22 9.87 4.38
N VAL A 139 -12.31 10.42 3.84
CA VAL A 139 -12.53 11.87 3.75
C VAL A 139 -12.62 12.50 5.13
N ASP A 140 -13.34 11.89 6.07
CA ASP A 140 -13.49 12.41 7.43
C ASP A 140 -12.18 12.35 8.22
N ARG A 141 -11.38 11.28 8.04
CA ARG A 141 -10.01 11.23 8.58
C ARG A 141 -9.12 12.32 7.99
N ALA A 142 -9.18 12.55 6.68
CA ALA A 142 -8.40 13.61 6.04
C ALA A 142 -8.82 15.01 6.53
N ARG A 143 -10.14 15.25 6.69
CA ARG A 143 -10.67 16.49 7.27
C ARG A 143 -10.20 16.69 8.71
N MET A 144 -10.21 15.62 9.51
CA MET A 144 -9.70 15.66 10.88
C MET A 144 -8.21 16.00 10.91
N MET A 145 -7.38 15.35 10.07
CA MET A 145 -5.95 15.66 9.99
C MET A 145 -5.71 17.12 9.60
N GLN A 146 -6.40 17.62 8.57
CA GLN A 146 -6.31 19.03 8.15
C GLN A 146 -6.72 19.99 9.28
N PHE A 147 -7.76 19.66 10.05
CA PHE A 147 -8.17 20.45 11.21
C PHE A 147 -7.10 20.45 12.30
N MET A 148 -6.52 19.28 12.62
CA MET A 148 -5.46 19.15 13.64
C MET A 148 -4.15 19.86 13.25
N GLU A 149 -3.86 19.98 11.96
CA GLU A 149 -2.70 20.72 11.45
C GLU A 149 -2.83 22.24 11.59
N GLN A 150 -4.05 22.77 11.79
CA GLN A 150 -4.29 24.20 11.92
C GLN A 150 -3.53 24.77 13.13
N SER A 151 -2.90 25.94 12.96
CA SER A 151 -2.10 26.58 14.02
C SER A 151 -2.84 26.74 15.35
N PRO A 152 -4.12 27.20 15.37
CA PRO A 152 -4.87 27.32 16.62
C PRO A 152 -5.08 25.98 17.34
N VAL A 153 -5.35 24.90 16.59
CA VAL A 153 -5.55 23.57 17.19
C VAL A 153 -4.25 23.04 17.76
N ARG A 154 -3.12 23.25 17.07
CA ARG A 154 -1.79 22.88 17.58
C ARG A 154 -1.43 23.63 18.86
N GLU A 155 -1.77 24.92 18.97
CA GLU A 155 -1.57 25.69 20.20
C GLU A 155 -2.44 25.15 21.36
N LEU A 156 -3.68 24.79 21.07
CA LEU A 156 -4.58 24.17 22.04
C LEU A 156 -4.02 22.83 22.55
N HIS A 157 -3.54 21.97 21.65
CA HIS A 157 -2.91 20.70 21.98
C HIS A 157 -1.61 20.86 22.75
N ALA A 158 -0.82 21.89 22.44
CA ALA A 158 0.37 22.22 23.22
C ALA A 158 -0.01 22.58 24.67
N GLY A 159 -1.11 23.31 24.87
CA GLY A 159 -1.67 23.57 26.20
C GLY A 159 -2.06 22.28 26.93
N ALA A 160 -2.74 21.35 26.25
CA ALA A 160 -3.10 20.05 26.81
C ALA A 160 -1.87 19.21 27.17
N LEU A 161 -0.83 19.21 26.33
CA LEU A 161 0.44 18.54 26.62
C LEU A 161 1.12 19.10 27.87
N ILE A 162 1.15 20.44 28.02
CA ILE A 162 1.70 21.09 29.22
C ILE A 162 0.94 20.66 30.47
N ALA A 163 -0.39 20.54 30.41
CA ALA A 163 -1.18 20.04 31.53
C ALA A 163 -0.81 18.60 31.93
N ASN A 164 -0.60 17.70 30.96
CA ASN A 164 -0.10 16.34 31.24
C ASN A 164 1.28 16.36 31.91
N VAL A 165 2.21 17.18 31.39
CA VAL A 165 3.58 17.26 31.93
C VAL A 165 3.57 17.79 33.37
N LEU A 166 2.69 18.75 33.71
CA LEU A 166 2.54 19.24 35.07
C LEU A 166 2.00 18.14 36.00
N GLU A 167 1.02 17.36 35.56
CA GLU A 167 0.48 16.23 36.33
C GLU A 167 1.56 15.16 36.59
N GLU A 168 2.32 14.79 35.56
CA GLU A 168 3.45 13.87 35.70
C GLU A 168 4.50 14.41 36.66
N ARG A 169 4.76 15.71 36.62
CA ARG A 169 5.72 16.35 37.53
C ARG A 169 5.25 16.28 38.97
N ASP A 170 3.96 16.53 39.23
CA ASP A 170 3.39 16.42 40.57
C ASP A 170 3.47 14.99 41.11
N LYS A 171 3.19 14.00 40.25
CA LYS A 171 3.38 12.57 40.60
C LYS A 171 4.84 12.25 40.92
N GLN A 172 5.80 12.74 40.14
CA GLN A 172 7.22 12.56 40.43
C GLN A 172 7.63 13.21 41.77
N ILE A 173 7.10 14.39 42.08
CA ILE A 173 7.36 15.07 43.35
C ILE A 173 6.77 14.27 44.52
N ALA A 174 5.54 13.78 44.38
CA ALA A 174 4.88 12.94 45.39
C ALA A 174 5.69 11.66 45.64
N TYR A 175 6.03 10.93 44.58
CA TYR A 175 6.87 9.73 44.65
C TYR A 175 8.23 10.01 45.31
N LYS A 176 8.90 11.11 44.94
CA LYS A 176 10.18 11.50 45.55
C LYS A 176 10.02 11.81 47.04
N ARG A 177 8.89 12.38 47.48
CA ARG A 177 8.60 12.61 48.90
C ARG A 177 8.36 11.29 49.64
N GLU A 178 7.63 10.36 49.05
CA GLU A 178 7.41 9.02 49.62
C GLU A 178 8.72 8.23 49.75
N LEU A 179 9.54 8.22 48.70
CA LEU A 179 10.85 7.58 48.72
C LEU A 179 11.74 8.15 49.83
N LYS A 180 11.75 9.48 50.01
CA LYS A 180 12.46 10.12 51.13
C LYS A 180 11.95 9.68 52.49
N LYS A 181 10.62 9.51 52.66
CA LYS A 181 10.03 9.01 53.91
C LYS A 181 10.43 7.55 54.17
N GLN A 182 10.43 6.70 53.13
CA GLN A 182 10.85 5.31 53.23
C GLN A 182 12.33 5.18 53.59
N LEU A 183 13.21 5.92 52.91
CA LEU A 183 14.64 5.96 53.24
C LEU A 183 14.91 6.48 54.65
N ALA A 184 14.11 7.45 55.14
CA ALA A 184 14.21 7.91 56.52
C ALA A 184 13.73 6.88 57.55
N ALA A 185 12.84 5.95 57.17
CA ALA A 185 12.35 4.88 58.03
C ALA A 185 13.23 3.61 57.99
N GLU A 186 14.10 3.46 57.00
CA GLU A 186 15.04 2.34 56.88
C GLU A 186 15.96 2.14 58.12
N PRO A 187 16.55 3.17 58.76
CA PRO A 187 17.34 2.96 59.98
C PRO A 187 16.53 2.38 61.13
N GLU A 188 15.25 2.75 61.27
CA GLU A 188 14.36 2.16 62.29
C GLU A 188 14.08 0.68 61.98
N GLN A 189 13.96 0.31 60.71
CA GLN A 189 13.81 -1.09 60.29
C GLN A 189 15.08 -1.91 60.53
N GLU A 190 16.27 -1.34 60.26
CA GLU A 190 17.54 -1.96 60.58
C GLU A 190 17.74 -2.17 62.09
N GLU A 191 17.37 -1.19 62.92
CA GLU A 191 17.45 -1.33 64.37
C GLU A 191 16.51 -2.42 64.88
N ASN A 192 15.28 -2.47 64.38
CA ASN A 192 14.33 -3.53 64.71
C ASN A 192 14.85 -4.92 64.29
N PHE A 193 15.48 -5.04 63.12
CA PHE A 193 16.09 -6.29 62.68
C PHE A 193 17.27 -6.71 63.57
N LYS A 194 18.13 -5.76 63.95
CA LYS A 194 19.25 -6.00 64.89
C LYS A 194 18.75 -6.43 66.27
N LEU A 195 17.64 -5.86 66.76
CA LEU A 195 16.98 -6.27 68.00
C LEU A 195 16.47 -7.72 67.94
N VAL A 196 15.72 -8.07 66.90
CA VAL A 196 15.21 -9.44 66.70
C VAL A 196 16.35 -10.45 66.55
N SER A 197 17.44 -10.10 65.86
CA SER A 197 18.62 -10.95 65.77
C SER A 197 19.25 -11.20 67.14
N LYS A 198 19.45 -10.14 67.95
CA LYS A 198 19.99 -10.26 69.31
C LYS A 198 19.11 -11.13 70.21
N GLU A 199 17.80 -11.02 70.09
CA GLU A 199 16.87 -11.85 70.87
C GLU A 199 16.98 -13.34 70.50
N ARG A 200 17.11 -13.66 69.20
CA ARG A 200 17.35 -15.03 68.74
C ARG A 200 18.68 -15.57 69.25
N ASP A 201 19.75 -14.79 69.14
CA ASP A 201 21.08 -15.19 69.63
C ASP A 201 21.03 -15.48 71.14
N GLN A 202 20.30 -14.67 71.91
CA GLN A 202 20.11 -14.92 73.35
C GLN A 202 19.30 -16.18 73.64
N GLN A 203 18.27 -16.48 72.84
CA GLN A 203 17.49 -17.71 72.98
C GLN A 203 18.34 -18.95 72.67
N ASP A 204 19.11 -18.91 71.59
CA ASP A 204 20.03 -20.00 71.21
C ASP A 204 21.09 -20.23 72.28
N LEU A 205 21.64 -19.14 72.86
CA LEU A 205 22.62 -19.23 73.94
C LEU A 205 22.02 -19.85 75.21
N ARG A 206 20.75 -19.54 75.53
CA ARG A 206 20.01 -20.16 76.65
C ARG A 206 19.76 -21.64 76.39
N ALA A 207 19.33 -22.01 75.18
CA ALA A 207 19.09 -23.40 74.79
C ALA A 207 20.39 -24.22 74.81
N ALA A 208 21.49 -23.67 74.28
CA ALA A 208 22.81 -24.30 74.32
C ALA A 208 23.29 -24.52 75.76
N ARG A 209 23.06 -23.54 76.66
CA ARG A 209 23.40 -23.67 78.08
C ARG A 209 22.58 -24.75 78.77
N GLN A 210 21.28 -24.84 78.49
CA GLN A 210 20.42 -25.91 79.03
C GLN A 210 20.89 -27.28 78.53
N ALA A 211 21.12 -27.42 77.22
CA ALA A 211 21.64 -28.65 76.63
C ALA A 211 22.99 -29.08 77.25
N TRP A 212 23.88 -28.13 77.56
CA TRP A 212 25.14 -28.42 78.25
C TRP A 212 24.91 -28.96 79.67
N VAL A 213 24.01 -28.33 80.43
CA VAL A 213 23.66 -28.80 81.79
C VAL A 213 23.08 -30.22 81.73
N ASP A 214 22.19 -30.50 80.78
CA ASP A 214 21.57 -31.81 80.63
C ASP A 214 22.57 -32.88 80.21
N ARG A 215 23.46 -32.57 79.25
CA ARG A 215 24.58 -33.47 78.90
C ARG A 215 25.46 -33.80 80.11
N ARG A 216 25.72 -32.82 80.98
CA ARG A 216 26.50 -33.04 82.20
C ARG A 216 25.79 -33.95 83.20
N LYS A 217 24.48 -33.79 83.37
CA LYS A 217 23.66 -34.68 84.21
C LYS A 217 23.65 -36.11 83.68
N ILE A 218 23.45 -36.28 82.36
CA ILE A 218 23.47 -37.59 81.70
C ILE A 218 24.84 -38.26 81.89
N ALA A 219 25.93 -37.53 81.67
CA ALA A 219 27.29 -38.05 81.85
C ALA A 219 27.57 -38.46 83.31
N ALA A 220 27.05 -37.72 84.29
CA ALA A 220 27.18 -38.09 85.70
C ALA A 220 26.42 -39.40 86.00
N SER A 221 25.17 -39.50 85.55
CA SER A 221 24.36 -40.72 85.73
C SER A 221 24.99 -41.95 85.04
N GLN A 222 25.56 -41.79 83.84
CA GLN A 222 26.27 -42.87 83.15
C GLN A 222 27.52 -43.33 83.91
N ARG A 223 28.25 -42.42 84.57
CA ARG A 223 29.39 -42.79 85.43
C ARG A 223 28.95 -43.59 86.65
N GLU A 224 27.86 -43.19 87.29
CA GLU A 224 27.30 -43.93 88.42
C GLU A 224 26.85 -45.34 88.02
N GLN A 225 26.19 -45.47 86.86
CA GLN A 225 25.80 -46.78 86.32
C GLN A 225 27.02 -47.66 86.00
N ALA A 226 28.07 -47.09 85.40
CA ALA A 226 29.30 -47.81 85.12
C ALA A 226 30.00 -48.29 86.39
N ALA A 227 30.11 -47.43 87.42
CA ALA A 227 30.69 -47.80 88.70
C ALA A 227 29.89 -48.91 89.41
N ALA A 228 28.56 -48.85 89.37
CA ALA A 228 27.70 -49.90 89.93
C ALA A 228 27.87 -51.23 89.19
N ARG A 229 27.99 -51.20 87.85
CA ARG A 229 28.24 -52.40 87.03
C ARG A 229 29.62 -53.00 87.31
N ASP A 230 30.64 -52.17 87.46
CA ASP A 230 32.00 -52.62 87.80
C ASP A 230 32.04 -53.27 89.18
N GLU A 231 31.34 -52.70 90.17
CA GLU A 231 31.26 -53.26 91.52
C GLU A 231 30.52 -54.61 91.52
N ALA A 232 29.39 -54.71 90.82
CA ALA A 232 28.69 -55.99 90.63
C ALA A 232 29.58 -57.03 89.94
N GLY A 233 30.32 -56.62 88.90
CA GLY A 233 31.29 -57.48 88.21
C GLY A 233 32.43 -57.95 89.13
N ARG A 234 32.92 -57.11 90.05
CA ARG A 234 33.93 -57.52 91.04
C ARG A 234 33.39 -58.53 92.04
N GLN A 235 32.14 -58.34 92.50
CA GLN A 235 31.50 -59.29 93.43
C GLN A 235 31.30 -60.66 92.76
N GLN A 236 30.90 -60.67 91.49
CA GLN A 236 30.73 -61.90 90.73
C GLN A 236 32.07 -62.62 90.47
N ARG A 237 33.13 -61.88 90.12
CA ARG A 237 34.49 -62.44 89.99
C ARG A 237 35.02 -63.04 91.29
N LYS A 238 34.77 -62.41 92.44
CA LYS A 238 35.14 -62.98 93.75
C LYS A 238 34.43 -64.31 94.01
N PHE A 239 33.13 -64.38 93.70
CA PHE A 239 32.38 -65.63 93.78
C PHE A 239 32.94 -66.72 92.87
N ASP A 240 33.30 -66.37 91.63
CA ASP A 240 33.89 -67.31 90.68
C ASP A 240 35.29 -67.77 91.15
N ASP A 241 36.12 -66.87 91.67
CA ASP A 241 37.45 -67.18 92.22
C ASP A 241 37.34 -68.10 93.46
N ASP A 242 36.39 -67.85 94.35
CA ASP A 242 36.11 -68.71 95.52
C ASP A 242 35.61 -70.11 95.09
N TYR A 243 34.78 -70.19 94.05
CA TYR A 243 34.36 -71.46 93.47
C TYR A 243 35.51 -72.23 92.81
N GLN A 244 36.38 -71.53 92.07
CA GLN A 244 37.54 -72.13 91.41
C GLN A 244 38.60 -72.58 92.41
N THR A 245 38.84 -71.84 93.49
CA THR A 245 39.76 -72.27 94.56
C THR A 245 39.27 -73.52 95.28
N PHE A 246 37.95 -73.65 95.51
CA PHE A 246 37.36 -74.89 96.02
C PHE A 246 37.57 -76.09 95.07
N LYS A 247 37.31 -75.90 93.77
CA LYS A 247 37.55 -76.92 92.72
C LYS A 247 39.03 -77.30 92.59
N ASN A 248 39.93 -76.32 92.62
CA ASN A 248 41.37 -76.55 92.52
C ASN A 248 41.95 -77.25 93.75
N SER A 249 41.43 -76.98 94.95
CA SER A 249 41.76 -77.73 96.17
C SER A 249 41.48 -79.23 96.01
N GLN A 250 40.32 -79.57 95.41
CA GLN A 250 39.93 -80.95 95.12
C GLN A 250 40.86 -81.58 94.07
N ALA A 251 41.17 -80.86 92.98
CA ALA A 251 42.05 -81.33 91.92
C ALA A 251 43.52 -81.50 92.38
N VAL A 252 44.01 -80.66 93.30
CA VAL A 252 45.36 -80.77 93.87
C VAL A 252 45.51 -82.00 94.75
N SER A 253 44.45 -82.44 95.41
CA SER A 253 44.43 -83.72 96.14
C SER A 253 44.56 -84.91 95.18
N GLU A 254 43.91 -84.86 94.02
CA GLU A 254 43.95 -85.90 92.99
C GLU A 254 45.31 -85.93 92.27
N LEU A 255 45.84 -84.75 91.90
CA LEU A 255 47.13 -84.62 91.23
C LEU A 255 48.33 -85.04 92.11
N ARG A 256 48.25 -84.89 93.45
CA ARG A 256 49.30 -85.40 94.34
C ARG A 256 49.40 -86.94 94.28
N ALA A 257 48.28 -87.64 94.09
CA ALA A 257 48.28 -89.09 93.90
C ALA A 257 48.84 -89.51 92.53
N GLU A 258 48.67 -88.68 91.49
CA GLU A 258 49.20 -88.95 90.14
C GLU A 258 50.68 -88.55 89.96
N ALA A 259 51.15 -87.50 90.67
CA ALA A 259 52.53 -87.03 90.58
C ALA A 259 53.55 -88.06 91.12
N GLU A 260 53.20 -88.79 92.19
CA GLU A 260 54.01 -89.90 92.71
C GLU A 260 54.20 -91.02 91.67
N MET A 261 53.23 -91.20 90.76
CA MET A 261 53.29 -92.19 89.68
C MET A 261 54.10 -91.71 88.47
N GLN A 262 54.22 -90.40 88.23
CA GLN A 262 54.91 -89.84 87.06
C GLN A 262 56.38 -89.53 87.27
N ASP A 263 56.83 -89.22 88.49
CA ASP A 263 58.25 -88.93 88.76
C ASP A 263 59.16 -90.15 88.50
N GLN A 264 58.60 -91.36 88.49
CA GLN A 264 59.29 -92.58 88.05
C GLN A 264 59.51 -92.64 86.53
N LYS A 265 58.70 -91.95 85.71
CA LYS A 265 58.80 -91.96 84.24
C LYS A 265 59.74 -90.89 83.69
N ARG A 266 59.76 -89.68 84.28
CA ARG A 266 60.49 -88.52 83.74
C ARG A 266 62.02 -88.63 83.81
N GLN A 267 62.58 -89.47 84.69
CA GLN A 267 64.03 -89.67 84.73
C GLN A 267 64.60 -90.31 83.44
N ASN A 268 63.75 -90.91 82.59
CA ASN A 268 64.18 -91.62 81.38
C ASN A 268 64.18 -90.77 80.11
N GLU A 269 63.34 -89.73 80.00
CA GLU A 269 63.12 -89.00 78.74
C GLU A 269 64.04 -87.78 78.56
N ALA A 270 64.55 -87.18 79.65
CA ALA A 270 65.37 -85.97 79.62
C ALA A 270 66.72 -86.10 78.88
N LYS A 271 67.18 -87.32 78.57
CA LYS A 271 68.46 -87.56 77.88
C LYS A 271 68.40 -87.43 76.36
N GLN A 272 67.21 -87.40 75.74
CA GLN A 272 67.07 -87.50 74.28
C GLN A 272 66.89 -86.15 73.55
N LEU A 273 66.57 -85.05 74.24
CA LEU A 273 66.17 -83.79 73.60
C LEU A 273 67.33 -82.84 73.28
N GLN A 274 68.55 -83.08 73.79
CA GLN A 274 69.66 -82.13 73.63
C GLN A 274 70.32 -82.16 72.25
N GLU A 275 70.05 -83.16 71.40
CA GLU A 275 70.76 -83.35 70.12
C GLU A 275 70.11 -82.62 68.93
N PHE A 276 68.86 -82.15 69.03
CA PHE A 276 68.07 -81.67 67.89
C PHE A 276 68.25 -80.17 67.54
N ILE A 277 68.84 -79.36 68.41
CA ILE A 277 68.74 -77.88 68.31
C ILE A 277 69.73 -77.24 67.31
N GLU A 278 70.85 -77.87 66.98
CA GLU A 278 71.94 -77.18 66.24
C GLU A 278 71.82 -77.15 64.71
N GLU A 279 70.92 -77.93 64.11
CA GLU A 279 70.81 -78.05 62.64
C GLU A 279 70.07 -76.88 61.96
N GLN A 280 69.26 -76.10 62.68
CA GLN A 280 68.36 -75.10 62.09
C GLN A 280 69.01 -73.76 61.71
N ARG A 281 70.28 -73.51 62.08
CA ARG A 281 70.86 -72.15 62.01
C ARG A 281 71.37 -71.71 60.62
N ILE A 282 71.66 -72.63 59.69
CA ILE A 282 72.44 -72.35 58.47
C ILE A 282 71.57 -71.85 57.27
N TRP A 283 70.26 -72.09 57.28
CA TRP A 283 69.40 -71.91 56.09
C TRP A 283 69.03 -70.45 55.72
N LYS A 284 69.21 -69.45 56.61
CA LYS A 284 68.61 -68.11 56.45
C LYS A 284 69.45 -67.06 55.67
N GLU A 285 70.73 -67.32 55.37
CA GLU A 285 71.64 -66.26 54.87
C GLU A 285 71.64 -66.07 53.33
N GLU A 286 71.10 -67.00 52.53
CA GLU A 286 71.27 -66.99 51.07
C GLU A 286 70.23 -66.14 50.30
N HIS A 287 69.06 -65.84 50.88
CA HIS A 287 67.91 -65.29 50.14
C HIS A 287 68.00 -63.78 49.80
N ASN A 288 68.92 -63.02 50.39
CA ASN A 288 68.88 -61.55 50.30
C ASN A 288 69.62 -60.93 49.08
N LYS A 289 70.41 -61.68 48.31
CA LYS A 289 71.23 -61.12 47.21
C LYS A 289 70.50 -60.89 45.87
N LEU A 290 69.25 -61.36 45.69
CA LEU A 290 68.58 -61.37 44.37
C LEU A 290 67.76 -60.12 44.00
N LYS A 291 67.57 -59.16 44.91
CA LYS A 291 66.58 -58.05 44.73
C LYS A 291 67.12 -56.76 44.10
N GLU A 292 68.43 -56.56 43.96
CA GLU A 292 69.01 -55.25 43.56
C GLU A 292 69.16 -55.04 42.04
N GLU A 293 69.02 -56.06 41.19
CA GLU A 293 69.30 -55.95 39.74
C GLU A 293 68.15 -55.38 38.86
N GLN A 294 66.93 -55.20 39.37
CA GLN A 294 65.76 -54.87 38.51
C GLN A 294 65.49 -53.36 38.30
N THR A 295 66.06 -52.47 39.11
CA THR A 295 65.67 -51.04 39.14
C THR A 295 66.35 -50.14 38.09
N GLU A 296 67.43 -50.59 37.44
CA GLU A 296 68.19 -49.77 36.47
C GLU A 296 67.61 -49.74 35.04
N ARG A 297 66.65 -50.62 34.70
CA ARG A 297 66.12 -50.72 33.32
C ARG A 297 65.05 -49.66 32.96
N GLU A 298 64.37 -49.08 33.94
CA GLU A 298 63.22 -48.17 33.70
C GLU A 298 63.62 -46.71 33.39
N ARG A 299 64.90 -46.33 33.59
CA ARG A 299 65.35 -44.93 33.43
C ARG A 299 65.55 -44.49 31.97
N LEU A 300 65.82 -45.41 31.04
CA LEU A 300 66.24 -45.12 29.66
C LEU A 300 65.08 -44.85 28.67
N GLU A 301 63.83 -45.16 29.00
CA GLU A 301 62.69 -44.98 28.07
C GLU A 301 62.11 -43.55 28.05
N ASN A 302 62.26 -42.78 29.13
CA ASN A 302 61.61 -41.48 29.28
C ASN A 302 62.25 -40.31 28.50
N GLU A 303 63.48 -40.45 28.00
CA GLU A 303 64.18 -39.37 27.28
C GLU A 303 63.75 -39.26 25.80
N LYS A 304 63.30 -40.35 25.17
CA LYS A 304 62.92 -40.38 23.74
C LYS A 304 61.62 -39.62 23.43
N TYR A 305 60.73 -39.46 24.41
CA TYR A 305 59.40 -38.86 24.21
C TYR A 305 59.41 -37.31 24.15
N ARG A 306 60.47 -36.65 24.66
CA ARG A 306 60.55 -35.17 24.71
C ARG A 306 61.03 -34.53 23.40
N ALA A 307 61.81 -35.23 22.59
CA ALA A 307 62.38 -34.70 21.35
C ALA A 307 61.35 -34.49 20.20
N MET A 308 60.25 -35.27 20.19
CA MET A 308 59.29 -35.28 19.07
C MET A 308 58.33 -34.06 19.07
N LYS A 309 58.10 -33.39 20.21
CA LYS A 309 57.14 -32.27 20.32
C LYS A 309 57.61 -30.95 19.71
N VAL A 310 58.92 -30.74 19.53
CA VAL A 310 59.49 -29.45 19.10
C VAL A 310 59.41 -29.24 17.57
N ILE A 311 59.35 -30.34 16.79
CA ILE A 311 59.38 -30.31 15.32
C ILE A 311 58.01 -29.87 14.73
N ILE A 312 56.91 -30.17 15.42
CA ILE A 312 55.54 -29.90 14.94
C ILE A 312 55.16 -28.40 15.03
N GLY A 313 55.82 -27.62 15.90
CA GLY A 313 55.53 -26.20 16.09
C GLY A 313 56.06 -25.25 15.01
N LYS A 314 57.13 -25.64 14.29
CA LYS A 314 57.79 -24.76 13.30
C LYS A 314 57.07 -24.70 11.94
N LYS A 315 56.41 -25.78 11.50
CA LYS A 315 55.73 -25.85 10.18
C LYS A 315 54.40 -25.07 10.08
N ARG A 316 53.81 -24.63 11.19
CA ARG A 316 52.52 -23.90 11.20
C ARG A 316 52.65 -22.38 11.00
N LYS A 317 53.84 -21.78 11.22
CA LYS A 317 54.04 -20.32 11.10
C LYS A 317 54.39 -19.83 9.69
N GLU A 318 54.92 -20.70 8.83
CA GLU A 318 55.33 -20.34 7.45
C GLU A 318 54.16 -20.26 6.45
N VAL A 319 53.05 -20.96 6.70
CA VAL A 319 51.89 -21.02 5.79
C VAL A 319 51.01 -19.77 5.88
N GLU A 320 50.98 -19.09 7.03
CA GLU A 320 50.10 -17.95 7.29
C GLU A 320 50.60 -16.65 6.66
N GLN A 321 51.92 -16.45 6.55
CA GLN A 321 52.52 -15.22 6.01
C GLN A 321 52.40 -15.09 4.47
N GLY A 322 52.21 -16.20 3.75
CA GLY A 322 52.08 -16.17 2.28
C GLY A 322 50.73 -15.66 1.75
N ARG A 323 49.65 -15.73 2.55
CA ARG A 323 48.28 -15.37 2.12
C ARG A 323 47.95 -13.88 2.21
N ILE A 324 48.72 -13.10 2.96
CA ILE A 324 48.44 -11.69 3.23
C ILE A 324 49.06 -10.76 2.18
N ASN A 325 50.20 -11.15 1.59
CA ASN A 325 50.90 -10.32 0.59
C ASN A 325 50.21 -10.29 -0.78
N THR A 326 49.44 -11.31 -1.15
CA THR A 326 48.73 -11.36 -2.44
C THR A 326 47.51 -10.45 -2.52
N ARG A 327 46.90 -10.06 -1.38
CA ARG A 327 45.76 -9.12 -1.35
C ARG A 327 46.14 -7.65 -1.51
N ARG A 328 47.38 -7.26 -1.20
CA ARG A 328 47.81 -5.85 -1.23
C ARG A 328 48.12 -5.33 -2.64
N ASN A 329 48.58 -6.20 -3.53
CA ASN A 329 49.04 -5.81 -4.87
C ASN A 329 47.89 -5.59 -5.89
N LEU A 330 46.67 -6.06 -5.63
CA LEU A 330 45.54 -5.92 -6.56
C LEU A 330 44.84 -4.54 -6.49
N GLY A 331 45.00 -3.80 -5.39
CA GLY A 331 44.29 -2.53 -5.13
C GLY A 331 44.92 -1.30 -5.78
N GLN A 332 46.15 -1.39 -6.28
CA GLN A 332 46.88 -0.26 -6.87
C GLN A 332 46.67 -0.12 -8.39
N LEU A 333 46.09 -1.13 -9.06
CA LEU A 333 45.94 -1.15 -10.53
C LEU A 333 44.65 -0.47 -11.03
N VAL A 334 43.64 -0.31 -10.18
CA VAL A 334 42.29 0.19 -10.58
C VAL A 334 42.18 1.72 -10.49
N ALA A 335 43.11 2.41 -9.82
CA ALA A 335 43.07 3.85 -9.63
C ALA A 335 43.66 4.67 -10.81
N HIS A 336 44.32 4.04 -11.78
CA HIS A 336 45.06 4.74 -12.84
C HIS A 336 44.30 4.92 -14.17
N THR A 337 43.06 4.44 -14.30
CA THR A 337 42.33 4.40 -15.59
C THR A 337 41.19 5.42 -15.74
N THR A 338 40.99 6.35 -14.81
CA THR A 338 39.79 7.24 -14.79
C THR A 338 40.02 8.75 -15.00
N GLU A 339 41.22 9.21 -15.35
CA GLU A 339 41.51 10.67 -15.50
C GLU A 339 41.67 11.18 -16.95
N GLY A 340 41.51 10.33 -17.98
CA GLY A 340 41.87 10.65 -19.36
C GLY A 340 40.78 11.14 -20.33
N THR A 341 39.50 11.21 -19.94
CA THR A 341 38.38 11.33 -20.92
C THR A 341 37.61 12.65 -20.95
N ASP A 342 38.00 13.67 -20.19
CA ASP A 342 37.18 14.89 -20.03
C ASP A 342 37.67 16.14 -20.79
N LEU A 343 38.85 16.12 -21.43
CA LEU A 343 39.45 17.32 -22.05
C LEU A 343 39.25 17.49 -23.56
N GLU A 344 38.67 16.52 -24.27
CA GLU A 344 38.64 16.52 -25.74
C GLU A 344 37.33 17.03 -26.38
N LYS A 345 36.30 17.31 -25.56
CA LYS A 345 34.96 17.75 -26.05
C LYS A 345 34.81 19.26 -26.28
N GLN A 346 35.73 20.09 -25.78
CA GLN A 346 35.57 21.56 -25.79
C GLN A 346 36.19 22.30 -26.99
N ARG A 347 36.95 21.64 -27.88
CA ARG A 347 37.68 22.31 -28.98
C ARG A 347 36.95 22.41 -30.33
N ARG A 348 35.80 21.74 -30.53
CA ARG A 348 35.16 21.58 -31.86
C ARG A 348 34.10 22.62 -32.24
N LEU A 349 33.83 23.65 -31.43
CA LEU A 349 32.66 24.53 -31.62
C LEU A 349 32.95 25.90 -32.27
N ASP A 350 34.21 26.35 -32.34
CA ASP A 350 34.51 27.76 -32.66
C ASP A 350 34.88 28.05 -34.15
N GLU A 351 34.97 27.05 -35.03
CA GLU A 351 35.53 27.23 -36.39
C GLU A 351 34.51 27.55 -37.51
N HIS A 352 33.19 27.67 -37.24
CA HIS A 352 32.16 27.63 -38.31
C HIS A 352 31.54 28.98 -38.78
N ILE A 353 31.93 30.15 -38.23
CA ILE A 353 31.15 31.41 -38.42
C ILE A 353 31.72 32.39 -39.46
N GLU A 354 32.95 32.28 -39.93
CA GLU A 354 33.61 33.37 -40.68
C GLU A 354 33.38 33.45 -42.22
N PHE A 355 32.64 32.54 -42.85
CA PHE A 355 32.66 32.40 -44.33
C PHE A 355 31.67 33.30 -45.15
N GLY A 356 30.78 34.09 -44.55
CA GLY A 356 29.50 34.48 -45.20
C GLY A 356 29.24 35.89 -45.77
N ILE A 357 30.20 36.72 -46.21
CA ILE A 357 29.93 38.16 -46.54
C ILE A 357 30.00 38.63 -48.04
N ARG A 358 30.52 37.94 -49.06
CA ARG A 358 31.20 38.68 -50.18
C ARG A 358 30.58 38.93 -51.60
N GLN A 359 29.28 38.85 -51.96
CA GLN A 359 28.89 38.98 -53.41
C GLN A 359 27.57 39.70 -53.83
N HIS A 360 27.34 41.01 -53.63
CA HIS A 360 26.21 41.65 -54.35
C HIS A 360 26.27 43.17 -54.55
N ALA A 361 27.18 43.64 -55.40
CA ALA A 361 27.13 44.99 -55.97
C ALA A 361 27.63 44.97 -57.43
N GLU A 362 27.06 45.83 -58.26
CA GLU A 362 27.45 46.22 -59.64
C GLU A 362 26.63 45.63 -60.81
N ASP A 363 25.62 46.39 -61.30
CA ASP A 363 25.24 46.50 -62.73
C ASP A 363 24.12 47.55 -62.93
N VAL A 364 23.97 48.09 -64.16
CA VAL A 364 22.82 48.88 -64.70
C VAL A 364 23.01 50.40 -64.91
N ALA A 365 23.84 50.82 -65.88
CA ALA A 365 23.91 52.23 -66.33
C ALA A 365 24.16 52.42 -67.86
N ARG A 366 23.30 51.93 -68.78
CA ARG A 366 23.67 51.90 -70.24
C ARG A 366 22.61 52.16 -71.33
N ARG A 367 21.55 52.98 -71.18
CA ARG A 367 20.46 53.02 -72.20
C ARG A 367 19.82 54.37 -72.61
N GLU A 368 20.60 55.41 -72.90
CA GLU A 368 20.08 56.67 -73.49
C GLU A 368 20.91 57.10 -74.73
N ALA A 369 20.35 57.19 -75.95
CA ALA A 369 21.00 57.91 -77.10
C ALA A 369 20.23 58.14 -78.44
N ALA A 370 19.04 57.59 -78.77
CA ALA A 370 18.68 57.36 -80.20
C ALA A 370 17.66 58.29 -80.96
N GLU A 371 17.26 59.49 -80.52
CA GLU A 371 15.95 60.10 -80.94
C GLU A 371 15.89 61.26 -81.98
N GLN A 372 16.95 61.75 -82.65
CA GLN A 372 16.88 63.09 -83.31
C GLN A 372 16.63 63.23 -84.84
N ALA A 373 16.32 62.20 -85.63
CA ALA A 373 16.37 62.33 -87.11
C ALA A 373 15.09 62.80 -87.87
N LYS A 374 13.96 63.12 -87.21
CA LYS A 374 12.63 63.19 -87.90
C LYS A 374 12.14 64.54 -88.46
N LYS A 375 12.86 65.66 -88.38
CA LYS A 375 12.25 67.00 -88.51
C LYS A 375 12.07 67.62 -89.91
N MET A 376 12.67 67.13 -90.99
CA MET A 376 12.77 67.92 -92.25
C MET A 376 11.66 67.68 -93.29
N LYS A 377 10.68 66.79 -93.06
CA LYS A 377 9.63 66.47 -94.05
C LYS A 377 8.44 67.45 -94.06
N ALA A 378 8.49 68.53 -93.29
CA ALA A 378 7.28 69.24 -92.86
C ALA A 378 6.83 70.43 -93.74
N GLU A 379 7.63 70.94 -94.66
CA GLU A 379 7.38 72.30 -95.20
C GLU A 379 6.60 72.35 -96.52
N THR A 380 6.67 71.33 -97.37
CA THR A 380 5.98 71.34 -98.68
C THR A 380 4.49 71.00 -98.62
N GLU A 381 4.01 70.56 -97.45
CA GLU A 381 2.60 70.29 -97.17
C GLU A 381 1.79 71.57 -96.89
N LEU A 382 2.46 72.72 -96.70
CA LEU A 382 1.91 73.96 -96.14
C LEU A 382 1.03 74.81 -97.09
N GLU A 383 1.07 74.58 -98.40
CA GLU A 383 0.36 75.43 -99.38
C GLU A 383 -0.99 74.85 -99.82
N LYS A 384 -1.04 73.53 -100.10
CA LYS A 384 -2.30 72.78 -100.30
C LYS A 384 -3.18 72.84 -99.05
N TYR A 385 -2.53 72.99 -97.90
CA TYR A 385 -3.14 73.29 -96.64
C TYR A 385 -4.07 74.51 -96.72
N LYS A 386 -3.70 75.67 -97.29
CA LYS A 386 -4.42 76.95 -97.08
C LYS A 386 -5.86 77.02 -97.60
N VAL A 387 -6.17 76.41 -98.75
CA VAL A 387 -7.53 76.46 -99.36
C VAL A 387 -8.42 75.34 -98.84
N GLU A 388 -7.87 74.13 -98.69
CA GLU A 388 -8.52 73.10 -97.89
C GLU A 388 -8.77 73.60 -96.47
N HIS A 389 -7.85 74.39 -95.90
CA HIS A 389 -7.95 74.97 -94.56
C HIS A 389 -9.12 75.93 -94.43
N ALA A 390 -9.51 76.70 -95.45
CA ALA A 390 -10.68 77.57 -95.37
C ALA A 390 -12.00 76.78 -95.30
N ARG A 391 -12.22 75.79 -96.18
CA ARG A 391 -13.41 74.91 -96.11
C ARG A 391 -13.39 74.01 -94.89
N LYS A 392 -12.23 73.41 -94.60
CA LYS A 392 -11.99 72.69 -93.35
C LYS A 392 -12.23 73.60 -92.17
N THR A 393 -11.90 74.91 -92.15
CA THR A 393 -12.15 75.75 -90.96
C THR A 393 -13.63 75.99 -90.68
N ILE A 394 -14.50 76.03 -91.68
CA ILE A 394 -15.95 76.20 -91.45
C ILE A 394 -16.58 74.89 -90.99
N GLU A 395 -16.25 73.77 -91.64
CA GLU A 395 -16.67 72.44 -91.17
C GLU A 395 -16.05 72.09 -89.82
N ARG A 396 -14.80 72.50 -89.58
CA ARG A 396 -14.09 72.37 -88.31
C ARG A 396 -14.74 73.25 -87.26
N LYS A 397 -15.22 74.46 -87.55
CA LYS A 397 -15.99 75.27 -86.58
C LYS A 397 -17.35 74.65 -86.21
N LYS A 398 -18.03 73.99 -87.15
CA LYS A 398 -19.28 73.28 -86.87
C LYS A 398 -19.04 72.00 -86.07
N LYS A 399 -18.03 71.22 -86.46
CA LYS A 399 -17.57 70.05 -85.71
C LYS A 399 -17.03 70.43 -84.34
N GLU A 400 -16.24 71.49 -84.24
CA GLU A 400 -15.77 72.10 -82.98
C GLU A 400 -16.96 72.47 -82.11
N HIS A 401 -18.03 73.07 -82.66
CA HIS A 401 -19.20 73.42 -81.85
C HIS A 401 -20.03 72.20 -81.39
N GLU A 402 -20.17 71.18 -82.26
CA GLU A 402 -20.80 69.90 -81.89
C GLU A 402 -19.95 69.12 -80.88
N GLU A 403 -18.63 69.12 -81.04
CA GLU A 403 -17.65 68.57 -80.10
C GLU A 403 -17.64 69.36 -78.79
N ASP A 404 -17.79 70.69 -78.82
CA ASP A 404 -17.90 71.55 -77.63
C ASP A 404 -19.20 71.26 -76.85
N LEU A 405 -20.30 70.99 -77.55
CA LEU A 405 -21.57 70.58 -76.94
C LEU A 405 -21.47 69.19 -76.32
N LEU A 406 -20.88 68.23 -77.03
CA LEU A 406 -20.65 66.88 -76.53
C LEU A 406 -19.64 66.85 -75.38
N THR A 407 -18.57 67.66 -75.43
CA THR A 407 -17.60 67.79 -74.34
C THR A 407 -18.23 68.48 -73.14
N ARG A 408 -19.08 69.49 -73.33
CA ARG A 408 -19.84 70.10 -72.24
C ARG A 408 -20.80 69.09 -71.59
N GLN A 409 -21.57 68.34 -72.36
CA GLN A 409 -22.42 67.26 -71.84
C GLN A 409 -21.59 66.21 -71.11
N HIS A 410 -20.45 65.82 -71.67
CA HIS A 410 -19.53 64.88 -71.05
C HIS A 410 -18.95 65.41 -69.73
N LEU A 411 -18.61 66.70 -69.64
CA LEU A 411 -18.14 67.35 -68.42
C LEU A 411 -19.26 67.49 -67.38
N GLU A 412 -20.50 67.77 -67.80
CA GLU A 412 -21.67 67.79 -66.92
C GLU A 412 -21.97 66.37 -66.38
N ASP A 413 -21.86 65.34 -67.22
CA ASP A 413 -21.98 63.93 -66.82
C ASP A 413 -20.83 63.50 -65.88
N GLN A 414 -19.59 63.91 -66.14
CA GLN A 414 -18.47 63.66 -65.24
C GLN A 414 -18.63 64.38 -63.90
N ALA A 415 -19.12 65.63 -63.91
CA ALA A 415 -19.39 66.38 -62.69
C ALA A 415 -20.50 65.73 -61.86
N THR A 416 -21.60 65.30 -62.48
CA THR A 416 -22.68 64.61 -61.77
C THR A 416 -22.23 63.25 -61.21
N GLN A 417 -21.44 62.47 -61.96
CA GLN A 417 -20.82 61.23 -61.46
C GLN A 417 -19.88 61.51 -60.29
N PHE A 418 -19.08 62.57 -60.35
CA PHE A 418 -18.18 62.97 -59.27
C PHE A 418 -18.95 63.36 -57.99
N PHE A 419 -20.04 64.14 -58.13
CA PHE A 419 -20.90 64.47 -56.97
C PHE A 419 -21.58 63.24 -56.39
N GLN A 420 -22.09 62.33 -57.22
CA GLN A 420 -22.66 61.05 -56.76
C GLN A 420 -21.62 60.19 -56.05
N GLN A 421 -20.37 60.18 -56.52
CA GLN A 421 -19.27 59.48 -55.85
C GLN A 421 -18.97 60.09 -54.48
N ILE A 422 -18.87 61.43 -54.38
CA ILE A 422 -18.68 62.13 -53.11
C ILE A 422 -19.83 61.83 -52.13
N GLU A 423 -21.07 61.87 -52.58
CA GLU A 423 -22.23 61.56 -51.74
C GLU A 423 -22.22 60.09 -51.30
N ALA A 424 -21.88 59.17 -52.19
CA ALA A 424 -21.75 57.75 -51.87
C ALA A 424 -20.61 57.49 -50.87
N GLU A 425 -19.47 58.16 -51.01
CA GLU A 425 -18.35 58.08 -50.06
C GLU A 425 -18.72 58.66 -48.70
N ARG A 426 -19.43 59.81 -48.68
CA ARG A 426 -19.93 60.40 -47.45
C ARG A 426 -20.92 59.48 -46.74
N GLN A 427 -21.86 58.88 -47.46
CA GLN A 427 -22.79 57.90 -46.89
C GLN A 427 -22.06 56.65 -46.36
N LYS A 428 -21.04 56.16 -47.07
CA LYS A 428 -20.19 55.07 -46.58
C LYS A 428 -19.46 55.46 -45.29
N ALA A 429 -18.90 56.67 -45.23
CA ALA A 429 -18.21 57.18 -44.05
C ALA A 429 -19.15 57.34 -42.84
N GLU A 430 -20.37 57.84 -43.07
CA GLU A 430 -21.42 57.93 -42.04
C GLU A 430 -21.82 56.55 -41.52
N ARG A 431 -22.07 55.58 -42.41
CA ARG A 431 -22.36 54.18 -42.03
C ARG A 431 -21.22 53.57 -41.21
N MET A 432 -19.97 53.76 -41.64
CA MET A 432 -18.79 53.27 -40.91
C MET A 432 -18.66 53.91 -39.52
N GLN A 433 -18.97 55.21 -39.39
CA GLN A 433 -19.01 55.86 -38.08
C GLN A 433 -20.12 55.29 -37.19
N ASP A 434 -21.31 55.04 -37.73
CA ASP A 434 -22.42 54.49 -36.96
C ASP A 434 -22.16 53.05 -36.54
N ASP A 435 -21.54 52.24 -37.40
CA ASP A 435 -21.07 50.89 -37.07
C ASP A 435 -19.98 50.92 -35.99
N LEU A 436 -19.05 51.88 -36.06
CA LEU A 436 -18.02 52.07 -35.02
C LEU A 436 -18.64 52.50 -33.68
N LYS A 437 -19.60 53.43 -33.69
CA LYS A 437 -20.33 53.83 -32.48
C LYS A 437 -21.12 52.66 -31.90
N ARG A 438 -21.73 51.84 -32.75
CA ARG A 438 -22.48 50.65 -32.34
C ARG A 438 -21.57 49.62 -31.68
N THR A 439 -20.47 49.24 -32.35
CA THR A 439 -19.49 48.29 -31.80
C THR A 439 -18.86 48.81 -30.50
N HIS A 440 -18.57 50.10 -30.40
CA HIS A 440 -18.08 50.70 -29.15
C HIS A 440 -19.11 50.63 -28.01
N ARG A 441 -20.40 50.90 -28.29
CA ARG A 441 -21.48 50.74 -27.31
C ARG A 441 -21.62 49.29 -26.86
N GLU A 442 -21.57 48.34 -27.80
CA GLU A 442 -21.63 46.91 -27.50
C GLU A 442 -20.42 46.47 -26.65
N GLN A 443 -19.21 46.95 -26.97
CA GLN A 443 -18.01 46.68 -26.19
C GLN A 443 -18.07 47.28 -24.77
N ILE A 444 -18.60 48.50 -24.61
CA ILE A 444 -18.83 49.10 -23.30
C ILE A 444 -19.82 48.23 -22.51
N ALA A 445 -20.93 47.83 -23.11
CA ALA A 445 -21.94 46.98 -22.46
C ALA A 445 -21.38 45.61 -22.05
N GLN A 446 -20.56 44.99 -22.89
CA GLN A 446 -19.87 43.74 -22.55
C GLN A 446 -18.87 43.94 -21.40
N ASN A 447 -18.06 45.00 -21.46
CA ASN A 447 -17.08 45.31 -20.42
C ASN A 447 -17.75 45.66 -19.07
N THR A 448 -18.91 46.33 -19.08
CA THR A 448 -19.65 46.60 -17.85
C THR A 448 -20.25 45.31 -17.28
N GLN A 449 -20.81 44.44 -18.13
CA GLN A 449 -21.35 43.16 -17.70
C GLN A 449 -20.25 42.24 -17.12
N THR A 450 -19.09 42.15 -17.76
CA THR A 450 -17.97 41.35 -17.26
C THR A 450 -17.45 41.92 -15.95
N ARG A 451 -17.27 43.24 -15.81
CA ARG A 451 -16.88 43.88 -14.54
C ARG A 451 -17.86 43.59 -13.42
N LEU A 452 -19.17 43.63 -13.70
CA LEU A 452 -20.20 43.30 -12.72
C LEU A 452 -20.13 41.83 -12.32
N GLN A 453 -19.98 40.91 -13.27
CA GLN A 453 -19.83 39.48 -12.99
C GLN A 453 -18.57 39.19 -12.18
N THR A 454 -17.42 39.77 -12.55
CA THR A 454 -16.19 39.65 -11.78
C THR A 454 -16.38 40.17 -10.37
N ARG A 455 -17.02 41.34 -10.18
CA ARG A 455 -17.29 41.90 -8.85
C ARG A 455 -18.22 41.00 -8.02
N ILE A 456 -19.25 40.42 -8.64
CA ILE A 456 -20.14 39.48 -7.96
C ILE A 456 -19.36 38.22 -7.56
N GLN A 457 -18.53 37.68 -8.45
CA GLN A 457 -17.69 36.51 -8.16
C GLN A 457 -16.68 36.80 -7.05
N THR A 458 -15.99 37.95 -7.09
CA THR A 458 -15.04 38.32 -6.03
C THR A 458 -15.76 38.46 -4.69
N ASN A 459 -16.90 39.17 -4.65
CA ASN A 459 -17.69 39.31 -3.44
C ASN A 459 -18.18 37.96 -2.92
N GLN A 460 -18.63 37.06 -3.81
CA GLN A 460 -19.02 35.70 -3.43
C GLN A 460 -17.84 34.93 -2.84
N THR A 461 -16.68 34.95 -3.47
CA THR A 461 -15.48 34.27 -2.95
C THR A 461 -15.01 34.85 -1.62
N GLU A 462 -15.13 36.16 -1.42
CA GLU A 462 -14.81 36.83 -0.14
C GLU A 462 -15.81 36.41 0.95
N CYS A 463 -17.11 36.40 0.64
CA CYS A 463 -18.14 35.90 1.55
C CYS A 463 -17.92 34.42 1.92
N ASP A 464 -17.59 33.57 0.95
CA ASP A 464 -17.32 32.14 1.18
C ASP A 464 -16.06 31.93 2.03
N LEU A 465 -15.03 32.75 1.81
CA LEU A 465 -13.79 32.70 2.60
C LEU A 465 -14.03 33.16 4.05
N LEU A 466 -14.77 34.25 4.24
CA LEU A 466 -15.17 34.72 5.57
C LEU A 466 -16.07 33.70 6.27
N GLY A 467 -17.02 33.11 5.55
CA GLY A 467 -17.87 32.01 6.04
C GLY A 467 -17.04 30.82 6.49
N SER A 468 -16.10 30.37 5.66
CA SER A 468 -15.19 29.26 5.99
C SER A 468 -14.31 29.55 7.22
N GLN A 469 -13.84 30.79 7.36
CA GLN A 469 -13.09 31.22 8.56
C GLN A 469 -13.97 31.21 9.82
N ASN A 470 -15.21 31.68 9.72
CA ASN A 470 -16.15 31.68 10.84
C ASN A 470 -16.53 30.25 11.24
N ASP A 471 -16.83 29.38 10.28
CA ASP A 471 -17.10 27.95 10.52
C ASP A 471 -15.93 27.27 11.24
N LEU A 472 -14.70 27.59 10.83
CA LEU A 472 -13.48 27.07 11.47
C LEU A 472 -13.35 27.57 12.91
N LYS A 473 -13.62 28.85 13.17
CA LYS A 473 -13.64 29.40 14.54
C LYS A 473 -14.70 28.71 15.39
N THR A 474 -15.91 28.54 14.88
CA THR A 474 -16.99 27.85 15.61
C THR A 474 -16.64 26.39 15.90
N ARG A 475 -16.05 25.67 14.93
CA ARG A 475 -15.55 24.30 15.14
C ARG A 475 -14.43 24.25 16.17
N LEU A 476 -13.50 25.19 16.14
CA LEU A 476 -12.42 25.30 17.12
C LEU A 476 -12.97 25.56 18.52
N GLU A 477 -13.94 26.45 18.67
CA GLU A 477 -14.58 26.73 19.96
C GLU A 477 -15.35 25.53 20.50
N ALA A 478 -16.09 24.81 19.64
CA ALA A 478 -16.79 23.59 20.03
C ALA A 478 -15.79 22.52 20.49
N TYR A 479 -14.74 22.29 19.69
CA TYR A 479 -13.67 21.34 20.02
C TYR A 479 -12.95 21.71 21.33
N ALA A 480 -12.66 22.99 21.54
CA ALA A 480 -12.05 23.48 22.77
C ALA A 480 -12.92 23.24 24.01
N LYS A 481 -14.24 23.43 23.89
CA LYS A 481 -15.19 23.13 24.98
C LYS A 481 -15.26 21.64 25.27
N GLU A 482 -15.29 20.79 24.24
CA GLU A 482 -15.23 19.33 24.40
C GLU A 482 -13.95 18.90 25.10
N LEU A 483 -12.80 19.43 24.66
CA LEU A 483 -11.51 19.14 25.27
C LEU A 483 -11.47 19.58 26.74
N ILE A 484 -11.93 20.79 27.08
CA ILE A 484 -12.00 21.24 28.47
C ILE A 484 -12.90 20.31 29.30
N LYS A 485 -14.07 19.94 28.77
CA LYS A 485 -15.01 19.04 29.46
C LYS A 485 -14.41 17.65 29.70
N GLU A 486 -13.73 17.08 28.71
CA GLU A 486 -13.02 15.81 28.85
C GLU A 486 -11.99 15.91 29.98
N TRP A 487 -11.20 16.98 30.01
CA TRP A 487 -10.17 17.17 31.02
C TRP A 487 -10.74 17.41 32.42
N GLU A 488 -11.81 18.19 32.55
CA GLU A 488 -12.54 18.39 33.80
C GLU A 488 -13.13 17.07 34.31
N SER A 489 -13.68 16.23 33.42
CA SER A 489 -14.24 14.93 33.79
C SER A 489 -13.16 13.97 34.34
N THR A 490 -11.93 14.11 33.88
CA THR A 490 -10.76 13.36 34.40
C THR A 490 -10.15 13.97 35.67
N GLY A 491 -10.66 15.11 36.15
CA GLY A 491 -10.12 15.82 37.32
C GLY A 491 -8.75 16.45 37.09
N ARG A 492 -8.36 16.69 35.83
CA ARG A 492 -7.06 17.27 35.46
C ARG A 492 -7.11 18.80 35.42
N ASP A 493 -5.94 19.43 35.55
CA ASP A 493 -5.85 20.90 35.49
C ASP A 493 -6.09 21.42 34.06
N THR A 494 -7.13 22.23 33.90
CA THR A 494 -7.52 22.83 32.61
C THR A 494 -6.89 24.20 32.37
N LYS A 495 -6.21 24.79 33.35
CA LYS A 495 -5.60 26.14 33.23
C LYS A 495 -4.65 26.28 32.03
N PRO A 496 -3.78 25.30 31.71
CA PRO A 496 -2.90 25.41 30.54
C PRO A 496 -3.66 25.49 29.21
N ILE A 497 -4.77 24.76 29.09
CA ILE A 497 -5.65 24.75 27.91
C ILE A 497 -6.37 26.10 27.78
N ILE A 498 -6.92 26.62 28.89
CA ILE A 498 -7.58 27.93 28.91
C ILE A 498 -6.60 29.05 28.56
N ARG A 499 -5.35 28.96 29.03
CA ARG A 499 -4.28 29.92 28.68
C ARG A 499 -3.96 29.88 27.18
N ALA A 500 -3.90 28.68 26.58
CA ALA A 500 -3.71 28.53 25.14
C ALA A 500 -4.88 29.14 24.35
N LEU A 501 -6.12 28.92 24.77
CA LEU A 501 -7.30 29.53 24.13
C LEU A 501 -7.30 31.06 24.17
N ARG A 502 -6.91 31.65 25.30
CA ARG A 502 -6.78 33.11 25.38
C ARG A 502 -5.76 33.63 24.37
N LYS A 503 -4.61 32.95 24.23
CA LYS A 503 -3.55 33.34 23.29
C LYS A 503 -4.04 33.29 21.84
N ILE A 504 -4.82 32.27 21.49
CA ILE A 504 -5.45 32.13 20.17
C ILE A 504 -6.40 33.29 19.89
N ASN A 505 -7.28 33.61 20.86
CA ASN A 505 -8.27 34.68 20.71
C ASN A 505 -7.64 36.09 20.68
N THR A 506 -6.53 36.30 21.39
CA THR A 506 -5.81 37.59 21.41
C THR A 506 -4.75 37.72 20.30
N GLY A 507 -4.67 36.76 19.37
CA GLY A 507 -3.83 36.86 18.17
C GLY A 507 -2.32 36.84 18.45
N GLY A 508 -1.84 36.14 19.48
CA GLY A 508 -0.41 35.95 19.73
C GLY A 508 0.40 37.21 20.06
N GLY A 509 -0.20 38.40 20.03
CA GLY A 509 0.38 39.63 20.54
C GLY A 509 0.54 39.50 22.04
N GLY A 510 1.77 39.24 22.49
CA GLY A 510 2.11 39.44 23.89
C GLY A 510 1.67 40.85 24.30
N VAL A 511 1.16 40.99 25.52
CA VAL A 511 0.97 42.30 26.15
C VAL A 511 2.29 43.04 25.98
N VAL A 512 2.31 44.06 25.11
CA VAL A 512 3.44 44.97 25.01
C VAL A 512 3.56 45.57 26.42
N PRO A 513 4.71 45.44 27.10
CA PRO A 513 4.85 45.99 28.43
C PRO A 513 4.52 47.49 28.37
N ASP A 514 3.60 47.89 29.25
CA ASP A 514 3.14 49.27 29.45
C ASP A 514 4.38 50.17 29.61
N GLY A 515 4.77 50.88 28.56
CA GLY A 515 6.02 51.65 28.55
C GLY A 515 6.69 51.81 27.18
N THR A 516 6.27 51.08 26.16
CA THR A 516 6.67 51.36 24.77
C THR A 516 5.46 51.83 23.98
N ASN A 517 5.22 53.15 24.00
CA ASN A 517 4.32 53.77 23.04
C ASN A 517 4.78 53.35 21.63
N PRO A 518 3.89 52.87 20.76
CA PRO A 518 4.23 52.62 19.37
C PRO A 518 4.72 53.95 18.80
N VAL A 519 6.00 54.01 18.46
CA VAL A 519 6.58 55.19 17.81
C VAL A 519 5.86 55.32 16.48
N ASP A 520 5.12 56.41 16.32
CA ASP A 520 4.44 56.72 15.07
C ASP A 520 5.51 56.96 13.99
N THR A 521 5.80 55.90 13.23
CA THR A 521 6.82 55.92 12.19
C THR A 521 6.51 56.93 11.09
N PHE A 522 5.24 57.35 10.96
CA PHE A 522 4.81 58.37 9.99
C PHE A 522 5.34 59.76 10.34
N GLU A 523 5.25 60.17 11.61
CA GLU A 523 5.80 61.45 12.07
C GLU A 523 7.33 61.46 12.03
N ARG A 524 7.97 60.34 12.36
CA ARG A 524 9.44 60.21 12.35
C ARG A 524 10.05 60.33 10.95
N LEU A 525 9.30 59.98 9.92
CA LEU A 525 9.71 60.14 8.52
C LEU A 525 9.35 61.52 7.93
N GLY A 526 8.82 62.44 8.75
CA GLY A 526 8.52 63.82 8.34
C GLY A 526 7.23 63.97 7.54
N PHE A 527 6.40 62.92 7.43
CA PHE A 527 5.11 62.98 6.78
C PHE A 527 4.05 63.49 7.76
N THR A 528 4.09 64.79 8.06
CA THR A 528 2.95 65.43 8.72
C THR A 528 1.82 65.56 7.69
N VAL A 529 0.75 64.78 7.87
CA VAL A 529 -0.48 64.95 7.11
C VAL A 529 -1.07 66.30 7.52
N ARG A 530 -0.76 67.34 6.76
CA ARG A 530 -1.49 68.61 6.82
C ARG A 530 -2.87 68.32 6.27
N TRP A 531 -3.81 68.00 7.15
CA TRP A 531 -5.23 67.93 6.83
C TRP A 531 -5.67 69.30 6.29
N PHE A 532 -5.67 69.44 4.96
CA PHE A 532 -6.43 70.48 4.30
C PHE A 532 -7.87 70.00 4.26
N GLY A 533 -8.67 70.48 5.22
CA GLY A 533 -10.11 70.33 5.18
C GLY A 533 -10.66 70.96 3.91
N ASN A 534 -11.26 70.14 3.06
CA ASN A 534 -12.23 70.46 2.02
C ASN A 534 -13.04 69.16 1.91
N GLY A 535 -14.36 69.12 1.96
CA GLY A 535 -15.40 70.11 1.78
C GLY A 535 -16.62 69.28 1.39
N ASP A 536 -17.77 69.60 1.96
CA ASP A 536 -19.02 68.88 1.69
C ASP A 536 -19.27 68.76 0.18
N GLY A 537 -19.28 67.52 -0.30
CA GLY A 537 -19.54 67.16 -1.68
C GLY A 537 -20.61 66.08 -1.72
N VAL A 538 -21.86 66.52 -1.68
CA VAL A 538 -23.06 65.73 -1.99
C VAL A 538 -22.97 65.19 -3.41
N VAL A 539 -23.09 63.87 -3.58
CA VAL A 539 -23.71 63.21 -4.73
C VAL A 539 -24.50 62.01 -4.23
#